data_AF-A0A520A4F2-F1
#
_entry.id   AF-A0A520A4F2-F1
#
_cell.length_a   1.000
_cell.length_b   1.000
_cell.length_c   1.000
_cell.angle_alpha   90.00
_cell.angle_beta   90.00
_cell.angle_gamma   90.00
#
_symmetry.space_group_name_H-M   'P 1'
#
loop_
_entity.id
_entity.type
_entity.pdbx_description
1 polymer ?
#
loop_
_entity_poly.entity_id
_entity_poly.type
_entity_poly.pdbx_seq_one_letter_code
_entity_poly.pdbx_strand_id
1 'polypeptide(L)'
;MRKQLNIFFGIVCTLGSLSTACSNPDSRATTTSTTDTKRAQTSIAGKVINHTADSIELTNLVRKIYEWHETKYHTNGFPYEFTSPADSLFTGIDWNAYNKDFEVFKKTNFFSQDFLDRHKAIALTIDSSIRKSSVEWRNAKDGIPLWDTDADDWCGCQDSPDNYWKQLTISNLHFSNGTAKFSWIWDEKDGIDPPFKYEMRAKKVNGIWRISYMDGFKYYGTVADYDKIMNHHEK
;
A
#
# COMPACT_ATOMS: atom_id res chain seq x y z
N MET A 1 -6.30 -2.40 33.59
CA MET A 1 -7.57 -1.64 33.45
C MET A 1 -7.73 -1.32 31.98
N ARG A 2 -8.75 -1.88 31.31
CA ARG A 2 -8.96 -1.75 29.86
C ARG A 2 -9.60 -0.39 29.53
N LYS A 3 -9.13 0.29 28.49
CA LYS A 3 -9.89 1.32 27.78
C LYS A 3 -9.70 1.15 26.27
N GLN A 4 -10.69 0.52 25.64
CA GLN A 4 -10.92 0.52 24.19
C GLN A 4 -11.55 1.86 23.81
N LEU A 5 -11.06 2.53 22.76
CA LEU A 5 -11.67 3.76 22.22
C LEU A 5 -11.96 3.57 20.72
N ASN A 6 -13.24 3.35 20.40
CA ASN A 6 -13.77 3.37 19.04
C ASN A 6 -13.92 4.81 18.55
N ILE A 7 -13.35 5.15 17.39
CA ILE A 7 -13.56 6.45 16.73
C ILE A 7 -14.18 6.21 15.35
N PHE A 8 -15.45 6.61 15.20
CA PHE A 8 -16.16 6.73 13.93
C PHE A 8 -15.83 8.09 13.28
N PHE A 9 -15.40 8.11 12.01
CA PHE A 9 -15.32 9.32 11.20
C PHE A 9 -16.46 9.36 10.18
N GLY A 10 -17.40 10.27 10.39
CA GLY A 10 -18.44 10.63 9.42
C GLY A 10 -17.92 11.68 8.42
N ILE A 11 -18.04 11.40 7.12
CA ILE A 11 -17.70 12.31 6.03
C ILE A 11 -18.94 13.15 5.68
N VAL A 12 -18.82 14.47 5.78
CA VAL A 12 -19.80 15.44 5.28
C VAL A 12 -19.41 15.84 3.85
N CYS A 13 -20.25 15.50 2.87
CA CYS A 13 -20.13 15.95 1.48
C CYS A 13 -20.91 17.25 1.27
N THR A 14 -20.24 18.32 0.88
CA THR A 14 -20.90 19.54 0.36
C THR A 14 -20.78 19.59 -1.16
N LEU A 15 -21.93 19.58 -1.82
CA LEU A 15 -22.16 19.83 -3.24
C LEU A 15 -21.97 21.32 -3.55
N GLY A 16 -21.26 21.62 -4.64
CA GLY A 16 -21.17 22.95 -5.22
C GLY A 16 -21.09 22.87 -6.74
N SER A 17 -22.22 23.12 -7.39
CA SER A 17 -22.41 23.29 -8.83
C SER A 17 -22.29 24.76 -9.20
N LEU A 18 -21.69 25.09 -10.35
CA LEU A 18 -22.09 26.26 -11.15
C LEU A 18 -21.53 26.17 -12.58
N SER A 19 -22.46 26.20 -13.52
CA SER A 19 -22.31 26.33 -14.96
C SER A 19 -22.15 27.78 -15.38
N THR A 20 -21.53 28.03 -16.54
CA THR A 20 -21.98 29.06 -17.50
C THR A 20 -21.30 28.87 -18.85
N ALA A 21 -22.12 28.90 -19.90
CA ALA A 21 -21.76 28.88 -21.31
C ALA A 21 -21.85 30.30 -21.89
N CYS A 22 -21.12 30.57 -22.98
CA CYS A 22 -21.49 31.46 -24.10
C CYS A 22 -20.43 31.30 -25.21
N SER A 23 -20.74 30.75 -26.38
CA SER A 23 -21.34 31.40 -27.58
C SER A 23 -20.27 31.93 -28.57
N ASN A 24 -20.16 31.25 -29.72
CA ASN A 24 -19.47 31.72 -30.93
C ASN A 24 -20.26 32.85 -31.62
N PRO A 25 -19.59 33.60 -32.52
CA PRO A 25 -20.15 33.73 -33.86
C PRO A 25 -19.13 33.60 -35.02
N ASP A 26 -19.71 33.26 -36.17
CA ASP A 26 -19.20 33.01 -37.52
C ASP A 26 -18.19 34.00 -38.12
N SER A 27 -17.35 33.51 -39.05
CA SER A 27 -17.40 33.95 -40.47
C SER A 27 -16.55 33.08 -41.40
N ARG A 28 -16.86 33.20 -42.68
CA ARG A 28 -16.75 32.25 -43.79
C ARG A 28 -15.71 32.71 -44.82
N ALA A 29 -14.97 31.76 -45.42
CA ALA A 29 -14.72 31.59 -46.87
C ALA A 29 -13.29 31.13 -47.26
N THR A 30 -13.25 29.92 -47.84
CA THR A 30 -12.60 29.51 -49.11
C THR A 30 -11.14 29.88 -49.39
N THR A 31 -10.28 28.87 -49.65
CA THR A 31 -9.61 28.61 -50.96
C THR A 31 -8.77 27.33 -50.91
N THR A 32 -9.01 26.47 -51.89
CA THR A 32 -8.27 25.24 -52.22
C THR A 32 -6.86 25.54 -52.70
N SER A 33 -5.86 24.80 -52.24
CA SER A 33 -4.64 24.54 -53.02
C SER A 33 -3.97 23.25 -52.55
N THR A 34 -4.04 22.28 -53.46
CA THR A 34 -3.31 21.02 -53.50
C THR A 34 -1.81 21.28 -53.55
N THR A 35 -1.04 20.64 -52.69
CA THR A 35 0.37 20.33 -52.97
C THR A 35 0.73 19.04 -52.23
N ASP A 36 0.84 17.99 -53.02
CA ASP A 36 1.48 16.73 -52.64
C ASP A 36 2.88 17.03 -52.11
N THR A 37 3.09 16.79 -50.82
CA THR A 37 4.42 16.60 -50.25
C THR A 37 4.42 15.28 -49.50
N LYS A 38 4.94 14.27 -50.19
CA LYS A 38 5.23 12.93 -49.70
C LYS A 38 6.32 13.02 -48.63
N ARG A 39 5.93 13.40 -47.41
CA ARG A 39 6.81 13.37 -46.23
C ARG A 39 6.79 11.95 -45.68
N ALA A 40 7.93 11.27 -45.79
CA ALA A 40 8.18 10.01 -45.10
C ALA A 40 7.89 10.19 -43.60
N GLN A 41 6.79 9.63 -43.13
CA GLN A 41 6.54 9.43 -41.72
C GLN A 41 7.46 8.29 -41.27
N THR A 42 8.59 8.66 -40.69
CA THR A 42 9.34 7.77 -39.82
C THR A 42 8.42 7.39 -38.67
N SER A 43 7.89 6.17 -38.72
CA SER A 43 7.15 5.56 -37.63
C SER A 43 8.11 5.39 -36.45
N ILE A 44 8.05 6.32 -35.50
CA ILE A 44 8.51 6.00 -34.15
C ILE A 44 7.56 4.91 -33.70
N ALA A 45 8.06 3.66 -33.64
CA ALA A 45 7.32 2.52 -33.18
C ALA A 45 6.80 2.80 -31.77
N GLY A 46 5.57 3.29 -31.68
CA GLY A 46 4.85 3.39 -30.43
C GLY A 46 4.77 1.98 -29.88
N LYS A 47 5.46 1.72 -28.77
CA LYS A 47 5.35 0.48 -28.03
C LYS A 47 3.87 0.26 -27.74
N VAL A 48 3.23 -0.65 -28.46
CA VAL A 48 1.85 -1.05 -28.21
C VAL A 48 1.80 -1.55 -26.77
N ILE A 49 1.13 -0.79 -25.90
CA ILE A 49 1.00 -1.17 -24.49
C ILE A 49 -0.07 -2.25 -24.42
N ASN A 50 0.37 -3.50 -24.26
CA ASN A 50 -0.53 -4.63 -24.09
C ASN A 50 -1.00 -4.71 -22.63
N HIS A 51 -2.03 -3.93 -22.31
CA HIS A 51 -2.61 -3.87 -20.97
C HIS A 51 -3.20 -5.20 -20.49
N THR A 52 -3.62 -6.09 -21.40
CA THR A 52 -4.13 -7.42 -21.04
C THR A 52 -3.04 -8.31 -20.46
N ALA A 53 -1.86 -8.34 -21.09
CA ALA A 53 -0.73 -9.09 -20.57
C ALA A 53 -0.26 -8.55 -19.21
N ASP A 54 -0.18 -7.22 -19.07
CA ASP A 54 0.19 -6.56 -17.82
C ASP A 54 -0.81 -6.83 -16.69
N SER A 55 -2.11 -6.84 -16.98
CA SER A 55 -3.15 -7.16 -15.98
C SER A 55 -3.03 -8.60 -15.48
N ILE A 56 -2.70 -9.55 -16.36
CA ILE A 56 -2.49 -10.96 -16.00
C ILE A 56 -1.21 -11.09 -15.15
N GLU A 57 -0.12 -10.44 -15.54
CA GLU A 57 1.14 -10.44 -14.79
C GLU A 57 0.94 -9.88 -13.37
N LEU A 58 0.24 -8.74 -13.24
CA LEU A 58 -0.07 -8.12 -11.95
C LEU A 58 -0.96 -9.01 -11.08
N THR A 59 -2.02 -9.60 -11.66
CA THR A 59 -2.89 -10.53 -10.91
C THR A 59 -2.06 -11.69 -10.36
N ASN A 60 -1.23 -12.32 -11.19
CA ASN A 60 -0.38 -13.42 -10.77
C ASN A 60 0.65 -13.02 -9.71
N LEU A 61 1.22 -11.81 -9.81
CA LEU A 61 2.14 -11.27 -8.80
C LEU A 61 1.45 -11.14 -7.44
N VAL A 62 0.26 -10.54 -7.39
CA VAL A 62 -0.50 -10.35 -6.14
C VAL A 62 -0.85 -11.68 -5.51
N ARG A 63 -1.34 -12.65 -6.30
CA ARG A 63 -1.63 -14.01 -5.82
C ARG A 63 -0.41 -14.70 -5.22
N LYS A 64 0.75 -14.58 -5.87
CA LYS A 64 2.01 -15.16 -5.38
C LYS A 64 2.50 -14.52 -4.08
N ILE A 65 2.30 -13.21 -3.92
CA ILE A 65 2.68 -12.51 -2.69
C ILE A 65 1.85 -13.04 -1.52
N TYR A 66 0.53 -13.06 -1.65
CA TYR A 66 -0.33 -13.53 -0.58
C TYR A 66 -0.18 -15.04 -0.34
N GLU A 67 -0.01 -15.86 -1.38
CA GLU A 67 0.36 -17.27 -1.18
C GLU A 67 1.66 -17.43 -0.39
N TRP A 68 2.70 -16.66 -0.73
CA TRP A 68 3.99 -16.72 -0.05
C TRP A 68 3.88 -16.28 1.42
N HIS A 69 3.15 -15.19 1.70
CA HIS A 69 2.87 -14.74 3.06
C HIS A 69 2.18 -15.85 3.87
N GLU A 70 1.05 -16.34 3.35
CA GLU A 70 0.21 -17.31 4.05
C GLU A 70 0.89 -18.68 4.25
N THR A 71 1.75 -19.11 3.32
CA THR A 71 2.31 -20.48 3.34
C THR A 71 3.79 -20.57 3.70
N LYS A 72 4.56 -19.48 3.59
CA LYS A 72 6.03 -19.50 3.75
C LYS A 72 6.57 -18.41 4.67
N TYR A 73 5.87 -17.29 4.84
CA TYR A 73 6.32 -16.18 5.67
C TYR A 73 5.14 -15.62 6.47
N HIS A 74 4.79 -16.31 7.56
CA HIS A 74 3.59 -15.98 8.34
C HIS A 74 3.88 -14.96 9.46
N THR A 75 4.79 -14.02 9.22
CA THR A 75 5.18 -13.00 10.20
C THR A 75 4.42 -11.71 9.95
N ASN A 76 3.74 -11.24 10.98
CA ASN A 76 3.01 -9.97 11.02
C ASN A 76 3.71 -9.01 11.98
N GLY A 77 3.61 -7.71 11.71
CA GLY A 77 4.27 -6.68 12.49
C GLY A 77 5.78 -6.59 12.24
N PHE A 78 6.43 -5.80 13.09
CA PHE A 78 7.87 -5.63 13.10
C PHE A 78 8.48 -6.32 14.33
N PRO A 79 9.68 -6.91 14.22
CA PRO A 79 10.28 -7.63 15.32
C PRO A 79 10.80 -6.67 16.39
N TYR A 80 10.36 -6.83 17.64
CA TYR A 80 10.81 -6.02 18.77
C TYR A 80 12.00 -6.62 19.51
N GLU A 81 12.93 -5.74 19.93
CA GLU A 81 14.06 -6.07 20.79
C GLU A 81 13.66 -5.95 22.26
N PHE A 82 13.83 -7.01 23.05
CA PHE A 82 13.49 -7.04 24.48
C PHE A 82 14.74 -6.92 25.37
N THR A 83 14.63 -6.16 26.46
CA THR A 83 15.75 -5.97 27.44
C THR A 83 16.22 -7.29 28.04
N SER A 84 15.25 -8.15 28.32
CA SER A 84 15.42 -9.53 28.76
C SER A 84 14.20 -10.30 28.27
N PRO A 85 14.34 -11.56 27.81
CA PRO A 85 13.19 -12.38 27.43
C PRO A 85 12.12 -12.51 28.53
N ALA A 86 12.49 -12.32 29.81
CA ALA A 86 11.58 -12.39 30.94
C ALA A 86 10.78 -11.11 31.19
N ASP A 87 11.31 -9.94 30.82
CA ASP A 87 10.84 -8.65 31.33
C ASP A 87 9.71 -8.03 30.50
N SER A 88 9.31 -8.61 29.36
CA SER A 88 8.25 -8.13 28.45
C SER A 88 8.39 -6.67 27.96
N LEU A 89 9.45 -5.98 28.38
CA LEU A 89 9.77 -4.62 28.01
C LEU A 89 10.62 -4.61 26.75
N PHE A 90 10.05 -4.10 25.66
CA PHE A 90 10.79 -3.86 24.43
C PHE A 90 11.50 -2.49 24.47
N THR A 91 12.58 -2.39 23.70
CA THR A 91 13.50 -1.23 23.70
C THR A 91 13.71 -0.65 22.31
N GLY A 92 13.23 -1.33 21.27
CA GLY A 92 13.30 -0.90 19.89
C GLY A 92 12.95 -2.04 18.95
N ILE A 93 13.42 -1.92 17.71
CA ILE A 93 13.36 -2.98 16.71
C ILE A 93 14.55 -3.93 16.91
N ASP A 94 14.30 -5.24 16.85
CA ASP A 94 15.36 -6.22 16.68
C ASP A 94 15.87 -6.13 15.24
N TRP A 95 16.91 -5.33 15.05
CA TRP A 95 17.52 -5.11 13.74
C TRP A 95 18.13 -6.37 13.14
N ASN A 96 18.52 -7.36 13.94
CA ASN A 96 19.04 -8.63 13.42
C ASN A 96 17.91 -9.47 12.84
N ALA A 97 16.78 -9.58 13.53
CA ALA A 97 15.58 -10.24 13.02
C ALA A 97 15.04 -9.50 11.79
N TYR A 98 14.87 -8.17 11.88
CA TYR A 98 14.40 -7.34 10.79
C TYR A 98 15.26 -7.51 9.53
N ASN A 99 16.59 -7.47 9.66
CA ASN A 99 17.48 -7.61 8.49
C ASN A 99 17.37 -9.00 7.86
N LYS A 100 17.15 -10.07 8.64
CA LYS A 100 16.91 -11.41 8.08
C LYS A 100 15.64 -11.44 7.24
N ASP A 101 14.55 -10.87 7.75
CA ASP A 101 13.28 -10.79 7.04
C ASP A 101 13.40 -9.93 5.77
N PHE A 102 14.09 -8.80 5.88
CA PHE A 102 14.36 -7.92 4.75
C PHE A 102 15.15 -8.61 3.64
N GLU A 103 16.11 -9.48 3.97
CA GLU A 103 16.80 -10.32 2.98
C GLU A 103 15.85 -11.34 2.32
N VAL A 104 14.90 -11.90 3.06
CA VAL A 104 13.86 -12.77 2.47
C VAL A 104 13.04 -11.97 1.45
N PHE A 105 12.62 -10.75 1.79
CA PHE A 105 11.82 -9.90 0.89
C PHE A 105 12.55 -9.58 -0.41
N LYS A 106 13.85 -9.29 -0.33
CA LYS A 106 14.67 -9.06 -1.52
C LYS A 106 14.77 -10.30 -2.41
N LYS A 107 14.90 -11.49 -1.81
CA LYS A 107 15.04 -12.76 -2.55
C LYS A 107 13.77 -13.17 -3.30
N THR A 108 12.58 -12.75 -2.85
CA THR A 108 11.33 -13.07 -3.56
C THR A 108 11.24 -12.38 -4.92
N ASN A 109 11.93 -11.25 -5.10
CA ASN A 109 11.79 -10.36 -6.24
C ASN A 109 10.38 -9.79 -6.47
N PHE A 110 9.46 -9.93 -5.50
CA PHE A 110 8.10 -9.41 -5.61
C PHE A 110 8.03 -7.89 -5.43
N PHE A 111 8.97 -7.34 -4.65
CA PHE A 111 8.94 -5.96 -4.21
C PHE A 111 9.95 -5.10 -4.95
N SER A 112 9.54 -3.88 -5.28
CA SER A 112 10.42 -2.85 -5.82
C SER A 112 11.22 -2.19 -4.70
N GLN A 113 12.27 -1.45 -5.07
CA GLN A 113 13.08 -0.72 -4.10
C GLN A 113 12.25 0.28 -3.29
N ASP A 114 11.26 0.94 -3.91
CA ASP A 114 10.31 1.83 -3.21
C ASP A 114 9.60 1.17 -2.03
N PHE A 115 9.13 -0.07 -2.22
CA PHE A 115 8.45 -0.79 -1.14
C PHE A 115 9.43 -1.12 -0.01
N LEU A 116 10.62 -1.61 -0.37
CA LEU A 116 11.66 -1.97 0.58
C LEU A 116 12.14 -0.75 1.39
N ASP A 117 12.34 0.39 0.73
CA ASP A 117 12.75 1.64 1.37
C ASP A 117 11.66 2.13 2.33
N ARG A 118 10.39 2.08 1.92
CA ARG A 118 9.27 2.44 2.78
C ARG A 118 9.15 1.51 3.99
N HIS A 119 9.26 0.21 3.78
CA HIS A 119 9.21 -0.78 4.87
C HIS A 119 10.31 -0.51 5.91
N LYS A 120 11.53 -0.21 5.43
CA LYS A 120 12.64 0.19 6.32
C LYS A 120 12.40 1.52 7.02
N ALA A 121 11.80 2.50 6.34
CA ALA A 121 11.46 3.78 6.95
C ALA A 121 10.42 3.62 8.08
N ILE A 122 9.46 2.70 7.93
CA ILE A 122 8.51 2.34 8.99
C ILE A 122 9.26 1.74 10.19
N ALA A 123 10.13 0.74 9.97
CA ALA A 123 10.93 0.15 11.04
C ALA A 123 11.77 1.19 11.80
N LEU A 124 12.43 2.10 11.08
CA LEU A 124 13.21 3.18 11.69
C LEU A 124 12.34 4.13 12.53
N THR A 125 11.12 4.41 12.07
CA THR A 125 10.17 5.26 12.78
C THR A 125 9.70 4.60 14.07
N ILE A 126 9.34 3.31 14.00
CA ILE A 126 8.95 2.51 15.17
C ILE A 126 10.11 2.46 16.17
N ASP A 127 11.32 2.10 15.74
CA ASP A 127 12.51 2.03 16.61
C ASP A 127 12.77 3.37 17.29
N SER A 128 12.77 4.47 16.54
CA SER A 128 12.99 5.80 17.12
C SER A 128 11.90 6.20 18.11
N SER A 129 10.65 5.83 17.86
CA SER A 129 9.53 6.18 18.73
C SER A 129 9.56 5.36 20.01
N ILE A 130 9.83 4.05 19.93
CA ILE A 130 10.03 3.17 21.09
C ILE A 130 11.19 3.67 21.95
N ARG A 131 12.35 3.98 21.36
CA ARG A 131 13.52 4.42 22.12
C ARG A 131 13.31 5.74 22.88
N LYS A 132 12.37 6.56 22.44
CA LYS A 132 11.99 7.82 23.09
C LYS A 132 10.92 7.66 24.16
N SER A 133 10.15 6.56 24.14
CA SER A 133 9.00 6.40 25.03
C SER A 133 9.41 5.96 26.44
N SER A 134 8.58 6.35 27.41
CA SER A 134 8.68 5.88 28.79
C SER A 134 8.41 4.37 28.88
N VAL A 135 8.75 3.76 30.02
CA VAL A 135 8.60 2.31 30.22
C VAL A 135 7.14 1.84 30.17
N GLU A 136 6.18 2.71 30.49
CA GLU A 136 4.75 2.38 30.56
C GLU A 136 4.12 2.07 29.19
N TRP A 137 4.70 2.58 28.11
CA TRP A 137 4.25 2.30 26.74
C TRP A 137 4.88 1.04 26.15
N ARG A 138 5.90 0.48 26.81
CA ARG A 138 6.81 -0.52 26.22
C ARG A 138 6.62 -1.93 26.73
N ASN A 139 5.53 -2.18 27.46
CA ASN A 139 5.24 -3.49 28.05
C ASN A 139 4.28 -4.28 27.18
N ALA A 140 4.79 -5.35 26.53
CA ALA A 140 4.01 -6.21 25.67
C ALA A 140 2.88 -6.98 26.39
N LYS A 141 2.85 -6.99 27.74
CA LYS A 141 1.77 -7.62 28.51
C LYS A 141 0.55 -6.72 28.72
N ASP A 142 0.65 -5.43 28.42
CA ASP A 142 -0.44 -4.46 28.68
C ASP A 142 -1.49 -4.42 27.57
N GLY A 143 -1.28 -5.17 26.49
CA GLY A 143 -2.19 -5.29 25.35
C GLY A 143 -1.44 -5.23 24.04
N ILE A 144 -2.13 -4.81 22.98
CA ILE A 144 -1.51 -4.55 21.68
C ILE A 144 -0.62 -3.31 21.82
N PRO A 145 0.69 -3.41 21.51
CA PRO A 145 1.58 -2.25 21.48
C PRO A 145 1.06 -1.12 20.60
N LEU A 146 1.34 0.13 20.97
CA LEU A 146 0.97 1.31 20.18
C LEU A 146 1.50 1.28 18.74
N TRP A 147 2.61 0.57 18.53
CA TRP A 147 3.29 0.45 17.24
C TRP A 147 2.80 -0.72 16.40
N ASP A 148 1.87 -1.54 16.91
CA ASP A 148 1.23 -2.62 16.15
C ASP A 148 -0.12 -2.16 15.59
N THR A 149 -0.55 -2.77 14.48
CA THR A 149 -1.77 -2.40 13.76
C THR A 149 -3.01 -3.18 14.23
N ASP A 150 -2.85 -4.16 15.12
CA ASP A 150 -3.90 -5.13 15.51
C ASP A 150 -4.57 -5.81 14.29
N ALA A 151 -3.79 -5.98 13.22
CA ALA A 151 -4.19 -6.57 11.96
C ALA A 151 -2.97 -7.21 11.28
N ASP A 152 -3.21 -7.98 10.23
CA ASP A 152 -2.16 -8.42 9.32
C ASP A 152 -1.74 -7.24 8.43
N ASP A 153 -0.46 -6.83 8.46
CA ASP A 153 0.03 -5.65 7.75
C ASP A 153 0.05 -5.79 6.22
N TRP A 154 -0.04 -7.02 5.70
CA TRP A 154 0.02 -7.30 4.27
C TRP A 154 -1.31 -6.99 3.58
N CYS A 155 -2.43 -7.20 4.28
CA CYS A 155 -3.76 -6.81 3.83
C CYS A 155 -4.32 -5.61 4.60
N GLY A 156 -3.86 -5.33 5.82
CA GLY A 156 -4.55 -4.48 6.77
C GLY A 156 -5.88 -5.07 7.21
N CYS A 157 -5.94 -6.38 7.43
CA CYS A 157 -7.16 -7.13 7.75
C CYS A 157 -6.98 -7.97 9.02
N GLN A 158 -8.04 -8.12 9.81
CA GLN A 158 -8.04 -8.95 11.03
C GLN A 158 -8.31 -10.43 10.72
N ASP A 159 -9.24 -10.67 9.80
CA ASP A 159 -9.61 -12.00 9.31
C ASP A 159 -9.46 -12.04 7.80
N SER A 160 -9.23 -13.24 7.26
CA SER A 160 -9.26 -13.52 5.83
C SER A 160 -9.87 -14.89 5.53
N PRO A 161 -10.52 -15.09 4.37
CA PRO A 161 -11.00 -16.42 3.98
C PRO A 161 -9.84 -17.39 3.67
N ASP A 162 -10.01 -18.67 4.00
CA ASP A 162 -9.01 -19.69 3.65
C ASP A 162 -8.63 -19.65 2.16
N ASN A 163 -7.33 -19.63 1.88
CA ASN A 163 -6.81 -19.65 0.50
C ASN A 163 -7.32 -18.50 -0.39
N TYR A 164 -7.68 -17.33 0.17
CA TYR A 164 -8.21 -16.19 -0.59
C TYR A 164 -7.33 -15.78 -1.79
N TRP A 165 -6.01 -15.98 -1.70
CA TRP A 165 -5.08 -15.71 -2.79
C TRP A 165 -5.36 -16.48 -4.08
N LYS A 166 -6.09 -17.61 -4.03
CA LYS A 166 -6.47 -18.38 -5.23
C LYS A 166 -7.58 -17.70 -6.01
N GLN A 167 -8.44 -16.94 -5.32
CA GLN A 167 -9.66 -16.38 -5.87
C GLN A 167 -9.62 -14.86 -6.01
N LEU A 168 -8.65 -14.19 -5.36
CA LEU A 168 -8.53 -12.74 -5.44
C LEU A 168 -8.49 -12.24 -6.88
N THR A 169 -9.09 -11.08 -7.09
CA THR A 169 -9.13 -10.37 -8.35
C THR A 169 -8.62 -8.95 -8.16
N ILE A 170 -8.05 -8.37 -9.22
CA ILE A 170 -7.66 -6.96 -9.22
C ILE A 170 -8.70 -6.15 -10.01
N SER A 171 -8.95 -4.92 -9.57
CA SER A 171 -9.90 -3.98 -10.18
C SER A 171 -9.31 -2.57 -10.17
N ASN A 172 -9.99 -1.62 -10.85
CA ASN A 172 -9.58 -0.22 -10.94
C ASN A 172 -8.13 -0.02 -11.43
N LEU A 173 -7.71 -0.87 -12.38
CA LEU A 173 -6.34 -0.89 -12.87
C LEU A 173 -6.06 0.32 -13.77
N HIS A 174 -5.14 1.17 -13.32
CA HIS A 174 -4.70 2.37 -14.02
C HIS A 174 -3.19 2.35 -14.24
N PHE A 175 -2.77 2.38 -15.51
CA PHE A 175 -1.36 2.41 -15.90
C PHE A 175 -0.90 3.83 -16.20
N SER A 176 0.29 4.18 -15.74
CA SER A 176 0.93 5.45 -16.10
C SER A 176 2.45 5.33 -16.01
N ASN A 177 3.17 5.62 -17.10
CA ASN A 177 4.64 5.72 -17.12
C ASN A 177 5.38 4.55 -16.44
N GLY A 178 5.00 3.30 -16.77
CA GLY A 178 5.61 2.11 -16.18
C GLY A 178 5.22 1.85 -14.72
N THR A 179 4.18 2.53 -14.24
CA THR A 179 3.55 2.29 -12.93
C THR A 179 2.13 1.81 -13.13
N ALA A 180 1.59 1.11 -12.13
CA ALA A 180 0.20 0.69 -12.06
C ALA A 180 -0.36 1.01 -10.68
N LYS A 181 -1.58 1.53 -10.63
CA LYS A 181 -2.40 1.65 -9.41
C LYS A 181 -3.63 0.78 -9.60
N PHE A 182 -3.99 0.00 -8.59
CA PHE A 182 -5.14 -0.89 -8.62
C PHE A 182 -5.62 -1.21 -7.20
N SER A 183 -6.77 -1.86 -7.10
CA SER A 183 -7.23 -2.48 -5.87
C SER A 183 -7.34 -3.98 -6.07
N TRP A 184 -7.29 -4.76 -5.01
CA TRP A 184 -7.69 -6.16 -5.04
C TRP A 184 -8.80 -6.43 -4.01
N ILE A 185 -9.56 -7.48 -4.27
CA ILE A 185 -10.66 -8.01 -3.44
C ILE A 185 -10.54 -9.53 -3.37
N TRP A 186 -10.92 -10.16 -2.26
CA TRP A 186 -10.93 -11.63 -2.14
C TRP A 186 -12.22 -12.27 -2.63
N ASP A 187 -13.38 -11.64 -2.45
CA ASP A 187 -14.66 -12.13 -2.97
C ASP A 187 -15.65 -10.97 -3.22
N GLU A 188 -16.37 -11.02 -4.34
CA GLU A 188 -17.54 -10.16 -4.60
C GLU A 188 -18.83 -10.74 -3.99
N LYS A 189 -18.81 -12.03 -3.63
CA LYS A 189 -19.98 -12.81 -3.19
C LYS A 189 -20.18 -12.84 -1.68
N ASP A 190 -19.24 -12.34 -0.89
CA ASP A 190 -19.32 -12.33 0.58
C ASP A 190 -20.48 -11.45 1.12
N GLY A 191 -21.22 -10.76 0.24
CA GLY A 191 -22.40 -9.97 0.62
C GLY A 191 -22.07 -8.73 1.44
N ILE A 192 -20.79 -8.38 1.55
CA ILE A 192 -20.32 -7.17 2.22
C ILE A 192 -20.41 -6.02 1.22
N ASP A 193 -21.27 -5.05 1.50
CA ASP A 193 -21.41 -3.82 0.73
C ASP A 193 -20.98 -2.60 1.57
N PRO A 194 -19.88 -1.90 1.19
CA PRO A 194 -19.02 -2.18 0.05
C PRO A 194 -18.03 -3.33 0.33
N PRO A 195 -17.60 -4.09 -0.71
CA PRO A 195 -16.59 -5.12 -0.54
C PRO A 195 -15.28 -4.48 -0.08
N PHE A 196 -14.54 -5.19 0.78
CA PHE A 196 -13.23 -4.74 1.21
C PHE A 196 -12.30 -4.61 0.01
N LYS A 197 -11.71 -3.43 -0.16
CA LYS A 197 -10.82 -3.09 -1.27
C LYS A 197 -9.47 -2.67 -0.72
N TYR A 198 -8.42 -3.30 -1.22
CA TYR A 198 -7.06 -3.07 -0.76
C TYR A 198 -6.24 -2.40 -1.87
N GLU A 199 -5.84 -1.15 -1.66
CA GLU A 199 -5.06 -0.41 -2.64
C GLU A 199 -3.63 -0.97 -2.78
N MET A 200 -3.18 -1.14 -4.02
CA MET A 200 -1.81 -1.50 -4.34
C MET A 200 -1.27 -0.60 -5.44
N ARG A 201 0.06 -0.46 -5.45
CA ARG A 201 0.78 0.16 -6.56
C ARG A 201 1.94 -0.74 -6.95
N ALA A 202 2.26 -0.74 -8.24
CA ALA A 202 3.37 -1.48 -8.80
C ALA A 202 4.21 -0.61 -9.74
N LYS A 203 5.48 -0.97 -9.89
CA LYS A 203 6.42 -0.39 -10.84
C LYS A 203 7.01 -1.48 -11.71
N LYS A 204 7.15 -1.19 -13.01
CA LYS A 204 7.80 -2.06 -13.98
C LYS A 204 9.29 -1.75 -14.00
N VAL A 205 10.09 -2.64 -13.44
CA VAL A 205 11.54 -2.49 -13.32
C VAL A 205 12.22 -3.57 -14.17
N ASN A 206 12.99 -3.15 -15.18
CA ASN A 206 13.60 -4.04 -16.17
C ASN A 206 12.58 -4.96 -16.86
N GLY A 207 11.39 -4.43 -17.16
CA GLY A 207 10.33 -5.17 -17.84
C GLY A 207 9.49 -6.10 -16.96
N ILE A 208 9.73 -6.14 -15.65
CA ILE A 208 9.01 -7.00 -14.70
C ILE A 208 8.24 -6.13 -13.71
N TRP A 209 6.96 -6.44 -13.48
CA TRP A 209 6.17 -5.77 -12.45
C TRP A 209 6.64 -6.16 -11.04
N ARG A 210 6.79 -5.17 -10.17
CA ARG A 210 7.09 -5.34 -8.75
C ARG A 210 6.20 -4.42 -7.91
N ILE A 211 5.74 -4.88 -6.76
CA ILE A 211 4.90 -4.08 -5.86
C ILE A 211 5.74 -2.96 -5.23
N SER A 212 5.21 -1.74 -5.26
CA SER A 212 5.82 -0.54 -4.69
C SER A 212 5.05 0.03 -3.51
N TYR A 213 3.81 -0.40 -3.32
CA TYR A 213 2.93 0.05 -2.24
C TYR A 213 1.88 -1.02 -1.95
N MET A 214 1.62 -1.25 -0.66
CA MET A 214 0.51 -2.05 -0.16
C MET A 214 -0.22 -1.25 0.92
N ASP A 215 -1.54 -1.40 0.99
CA ASP A 215 -2.40 -0.58 1.83
C ASP A 215 -2.22 -0.81 3.33
N GLY A 216 -2.01 -2.06 3.77
CA GLY A 216 -1.89 -2.37 5.20
C GLY A 216 -0.73 -1.64 5.90
N PHE A 217 0.37 -1.37 5.20
CA PHE A 217 1.48 -0.57 5.73
C PHE A 217 1.21 0.94 5.84
N LYS A 218 0.01 1.43 5.50
CA LYS A 218 -0.34 2.86 5.67
C LYS A 218 -0.71 3.25 7.10
N TYR A 219 -1.01 2.27 7.96
CA TYR A 219 -1.50 2.52 9.31
C TYR A 219 -0.40 2.87 10.31
N TYR A 220 0.87 2.78 9.91
CA TYR A 220 2.00 3.24 10.70
C TYR A 220 2.13 4.76 10.66
N GLY A 221 2.25 5.35 11.85
CA GLY A 221 2.44 6.79 12.03
C GLY A 221 3.90 7.22 11.91
N THR A 222 4.11 8.53 11.96
CA THR A 222 5.42 9.15 12.16
C THR A 222 5.79 9.15 13.65
N VAL A 223 7.04 9.46 14.00
CA VAL A 223 7.44 9.67 15.40
C VAL A 223 6.57 10.74 16.07
N ALA A 224 6.23 11.82 15.36
CA ALA A 224 5.38 12.88 15.89
C ALA A 224 3.93 12.43 16.14
N ASP A 225 3.41 11.51 15.32
CA ASP A 225 2.06 10.94 15.53
C ASP A 225 2.02 10.12 16.81
N TYR A 226 3.03 9.28 17.04
CA TYR A 226 3.15 8.49 18.27
C TYR A 226 3.37 9.37 19.50
N ASP A 227 4.26 10.36 19.41
CA ASP A 227 4.51 11.32 20.49
C ASP A 227 3.21 12.05 20.90
N LYS A 228 2.38 12.42 19.92
CA LYS A 228 1.09 13.06 20.20
C LYS A 228 0.14 12.14 20.97
N ILE A 229 0.10 10.85 20.63
CA ILE A 229 -0.76 9.88 21.32
C ILE A 229 -0.29 9.70 22.76
N MET A 230 1.02 9.48 22.97
CA MET A 230 1.59 9.26 24.29
C MET A 230 1.38 10.48 25.21
N ASN A 231 1.63 11.70 24.71
CA ASN A 231 1.50 12.93 25.49
C ASN A 231 0.05 13.37 25.73
N HIS A 232 -0.92 12.91 24.93
CA HIS A 232 -2.34 13.20 25.18
C HIS A 232 -2.89 12.43 26.39
N HIS A 233 -2.27 11.30 26.73
CA HIS A 233 -2.67 10.46 27.86
C HIS A 233 -2.16 10.94 29.23
N GLU A 234 -1.23 11.90 29.27
CA GLU A 234 -0.68 12.46 30.51
C GLU A 234 -1.50 13.63 31.09
N LYS A 235 -2.59 14.05 30.43
CA LYS A 235 -3.47 15.15 30.86
C LYS A 235 -4.84 14.65 31.31
#